data_AF-A0AAV7SCS0-F1
#
_entry.id   AF-A0AAV7SCS0-F1
#
_cell.length_a   1.000
_cell.length_b   1.000
_cell.length_c   1.000
_cell.angle_alpha   90.00
_cell.angle_beta   90.00
_cell.angle_gamma   90.00
#
_symmetry.space_group_name_H-M   'P 1'
#
loop_
_entity.id
_entity.type
_entity.pdbx_description
1 polymer ?
#
loop_
_entity_poly.entity_id
_entity_poly.type
_entity_poly.pdbx_seq_one_letter_code
_entity_poly.pdbx_strand_id
1 'polypeptide(L)'
;MIHRRTPCEISYGSGLPLLSDKNQFPSFVRTNPSTNQVPYVLAQLVNHFRWTWVGILGSYTDYGLHGIKELKKEFSRNNVCVAFLETVRTDGSRSRILSTVRTIKESTAKVVIVYAFALEVIPIMEELVAQGVIGKIWITSLGLMGSPLFFRQDFWNLLNGTIGPGIHAKEIPLFKKFQYQNHPFNSSENIFIKPFWEQVFRCKWADLLTQANEMYRNDSEIAACTGQEQLDMLPTSVYDGNNLRFSYTTYNAVYVFAHAIHNLLHCDSTNNKCSGLQDLQLWQVREIMFS
;
A
#
# COMPACT_ATOMS: atom_id res chain seq x y z
N MET A 1 -30.02 5.12 -18.53
CA MET A 1 -30.41 6.08 -17.47
C MET A 1 -29.78 5.80 -16.09
N ILE A 2 -29.40 4.55 -15.75
CA ILE A 2 -28.89 4.20 -14.41
C ILE A 2 -27.51 4.82 -14.09
N HIS A 3 -26.63 5.02 -15.07
CA HIS A 3 -25.28 5.60 -14.86
C HIS A 3 -25.26 7.12 -14.55
N ARG A 4 -26.38 7.84 -14.62
CA ARG A 4 -26.39 9.30 -14.37
C ARG A 4 -26.43 9.68 -12.89
N ARG A 5 -26.76 8.74 -11.99
CA ARG A 5 -26.89 9.01 -10.53
C ARG A 5 -25.85 8.30 -9.67
N THR A 6 -24.86 7.65 -10.27
CA THR A 6 -23.81 6.95 -9.52
C THR A 6 -22.88 7.97 -8.84
N PRO A 7 -22.68 7.88 -7.51
CA PRO A 7 -21.71 8.71 -6.80
C PRO A 7 -20.30 8.55 -7.38
N CYS A 8 -19.51 9.61 -7.28
CA CYS A 8 -18.10 9.55 -7.67
C CYS A 8 -17.28 8.80 -6.61
N GLU A 9 -16.41 7.90 -7.06
CA GLU A 9 -15.43 7.21 -6.24
C GLU A 9 -14.05 7.84 -6.49
N ILE A 10 -13.39 8.30 -5.42
CA ILE A 10 -12.03 8.89 -5.49
C ILE A 10 -11.06 7.94 -4.78
N SER A 11 -10.33 7.13 -5.55
CA SER A 11 -9.34 6.22 -4.97
C SER A 11 -8.00 6.90 -4.71
N TYR A 12 -7.48 6.72 -3.50
CA TYR A 12 -6.16 7.21 -3.09
C TYR A 12 -5.02 6.20 -3.34
N GLY A 13 -5.34 4.96 -3.75
CA GLY A 13 -4.36 3.86 -3.84
C GLY A 13 -4.43 3.03 -5.12
N SER A 14 -5.53 3.06 -5.88
CA SER A 14 -5.73 2.17 -7.03
C SER A 14 -4.98 2.66 -8.28
N GLY A 15 -3.86 1.99 -8.59
CA GLY A 15 -3.00 2.34 -9.74
C GLY A 15 -3.32 1.60 -11.06
N LEU A 16 -4.22 0.62 -11.08
CA LEU A 16 -4.49 -0.22 -12.26
C LEU A 16 -4.89 0.65 -13.48
N PRO A 17 -4.25 0.49 -14.66
CA PRO A 17 -4.54 1.35 -15.82
C PRO A 17 -5.98 1.23 -16.34
N LEU A 18 -6.57 0.03 -16.26
CA LEU A 18 -7.94 -0.27 -16.72
C LEU A 18 -9.00 0.64 -16.08
N LEU A 19 -8.78 1.09 -14.85
CA LEU A 19 -9.67 2.03 -14.13
C LEU A 19 -9.76 3.43 -14.78
N SER A 20 -8.94 3.69 -15.80
CA SER A 20 -9.00 4.94 -16.57
C SER A 20 -10.07 4.89 -17.68
N ASP A 21 -10.57 3.71 -18.05
CA ASP A 21 -11.62 3.56 -19.07
C ASP A 21 -12.95 4.10 -18.53
N LYS A 22 -13.39 5.27 -19.04
CA LYS A 22 -14.63 5.92 -18.60
C LYS A 22 -15.89 5.28 -19.16
N ASN A 23 -15.78 4.39 -20.14
CA ASN A 23 -16.92 3.58 -20.59
C ASN A 23 -17.23 2.49 -19.55
N GLN A 24 -16.19 1.88 -18.97
CA GLN A 24 -16.32 0.84 -17.94
C GLN A 24 -16.46 1.42 -16.52
N PHE A 25 -15.71 2.48 -16.21
CA PHE A 25 -15.64 3.12 -14.88
C PHE A 25 -16.01 4.62 -14.96
N PRO A 26 -17.28 4.93 -15.29
CA PRO A 26 -17.72 6.29 -15.58
C PRO A 26 -17.68 7.27 -14.39
N SER A 27 -17.65 6.76 -13.16
CA SER A 27 -17.63 7.55 -11.92
C SER A 27 -16.34 7.40 -11.10
N PHE A 28 -15.35 6.68 -11.60
CA PHE A 28 -14.08 6.46 -10.91
C PHE A 28 -13.09 7.58 -11.23
N VAL A 29 -12.46 8.15 -10.21
CA VAL A 29 -11.29 9.03 -10.31
C VAL A 29 -10.26 8.61 -9.25
N ARG A 30 -9.04 9.13 -9.37
CA ARG A 30 -7.96 8.79 -8.43
C ARG A 30 -6.95 9.90 -8.29
N THR A 31 -6.34 9.95 -7.12
CA THR A 31 -5.20 10.83 -6.81
C THR A 31 -3.86 10.08 -6.82
N ASN A 32 -3.90 8.75 -6.85
CA ASN A 32 -2.74 7.91 -7.12
C ASN A 32 -2.44 7.88 -8.63
N PRO A 33 -1.17 7.99 -9.06
CA PRO A 33 -0.81 7.84 -10.47
C PRO A 33 -1.18 6.47 -11.05
N SER A 34 -1.42 6.44 -12.36
CA SER A 34 -1.55 5.18 -13.12
C SER A 34 -0.23 4.41 -13.07
N THR A 35 -0.28 3.09 -12.93
CA THR A 35 0.92 2.23 -12.94
C THR A 35 1.26 1.72 -14.35
N ASN A 36 0.71 2.33 -15.40
CA ASN A 36 0.92 1.90 -16.80
C ASN A 36 2.39 1.92 -17.22
N GLN A 37 3.16 2.89 -16.72
CA GLN A 37 4.59 3.01 -17.04
C GLN A 37 5.49 2.15 -16.15
N VAL A 38 4.97 1.60 -15.05
CA VAL A 38 5.80 0.84 -14.09
C VAL A 38 6.47 -0.37 -14.76
N PRO A 39 5.77 -1.25 -15.51
CA PRO A 39 6.42 -2.35 -16.21
C PRO A 39 7.54 -1.92 -17.15
N TYR A 40 7.33 -0.83 -17.90
CA TYR A 40 8.34 -0.26 -18.79
C TYR A 40 9.57 0.22 -18.01
N VAL A 41 9.39 0.99 -16.94
CA VAL A 41 10.49 1.49 -16.09
C VAL A 41 11.28 0.33 -15.48
N LEU A 42 10.60 -0.69 -14.97
CA LEU A 42 11.27 -1.89 -14.44
C LEU A 42 12.06 -2.63 -15.52
N ALA A 43 11.55 -2.73 -16.74
CA ALA A 43 12.28 -3.32 -17.85
C ALA A 43 13.50 -2.49 -18.26
N GLN A 44 13.38 -1.17 -18.29
CA GLN A 44 14.53 -0.29 -18.53
C GLN A 44 15.60 -0.42 -17.45
N LEU A 45 15.20 -0.56 -16.18
CA LEU A 45 16.12 -0.82 -15.08
C LEU A 45 16.89 -2.14 -15.29
N VAL A 46 16.17 -3.20 -15.65
CA VAL A 46 16.78 -4.52 -15.94
C VAL A 46 17.79 -4.43 -17.09
N ASN A 47 17.43 -3.72 -18.17
CA ASN A 47 18.31 -3.51 -19.32
C ASN A 47 19.53 -2.66 -18.97
N HIS A 48 19.35 -1.61 -18.15
CA HIS A 48 20.42 -0.72 -17.74
C HIS A 48 21.57 -1.49 -17.07
N PHE A 49 21.22 -2.44 -16.20
CA PHE A 49 22.18 -3.34 -15.54
C PHE A 49 22.54 -4.58 -16.36
N ARG A 50 22.04 -4.70 -17.59
CA ARG A 50 22.29 -5.80 -18.53
C ARG A 50 21.91 -7.17 -17.96
N TRP A 51 20.88 -7.22 -17.11
CA TRP A 51 20.33 -8.49 -16.65
C TRP A 51 19.44 -9.08 -17.73
N THR A 52 19.71 -10.32 -18.13
CA THR A 52 18.95 -11.03 -19.17
C THR A 52 18.21 -12.25 -18.64
N TRP A 53 18.36 -12.56 -17.35
CA TRP A 53 17.77 -13.74 -16.69
C TRP A 53 17.16 -13.35 -15.35
N VAL A 54 15.83 -13.26 -15.30
CA VAL A 54 15.09 -12.71 -14.15
C VAL A 54 13.96 -13.65 -13.70
N GLY A 55 13.68 -13.67 -12.41
CA GLY A 55 12.46 -14.28 -11.86
C GLY A 55 11.35 -13.25 -11.71
N ILE A 56 10.09 -13.69 -11.74
CA ILE A 56 8.93 -12.83 -11.46
C ILE A 56 8.07 -13.46 -10.35
N LEU A 57 7.76 -12.65 -9.35
CA LEU A 57 6.75 -12.91 -8.32
C LEU A 57 5.63 -11.89 -8.48
N GLY A 58 4.38 -12.31 -8.64
CA GLY A 58 3.29 -11.34 -8.76
C GLY A 58 1.99 -11.76 -8.10
N SER A 59 1.17 -10.79 -7.73
CA SER A 59 -0.13 -11.08 -7.11
C SER A 59 -1.06 -11.79 -8.07
N TYR A 60 -1.85 -12.73 -7.55
CA TYR A 60 -3.01 -13.25 -8.26
C TYR A 60 -4.20 -12.30 -8.11
N THR A 61 -4.03 -11.08 -8.62
CA THR A 61 -5.04 -10.01 -8.67
C THR A 61 -4.95 -9.30 -10.01
N ASP A 62 -5.95 -8.50 -10.38
CA ASP A 62 -5.92 -7.75 -11.64
C ASP A 62 -4.69 -6.83 -11.74
N TYR A 63 -4.24 -6.26 -10.61
CA TYR A 63 -3.02 -5.48 -10.55
C TYR A 63 -1.77 -6.32 -10.86
N GLY A 64 -1.59 -7.43 -10.16
CA GLY A 64 -0.42 -8.30 -10.33
C GLY A 64 -0.37 -8.96 -11.71
N LEU A 65 -1.50 -9.52 -12.17
CA LEU A 65 -1.61 -10.19 -13.46
C LEU A 65 -1.41 -9.23 -14.63
N HIS A 66 -1.98 -8.02 -14.56
CA HIS A 66 -1.72 -6.98 -15.55
C HIS A 66 -0.23 -6.60 -15.58
N GLY A 67 0.38 -6.39 -14.41
CA GLY A 67 1.80 -6.08 -14.29
C GLY A 67 2.70 -7.16 -14.89
N ILE A 68 2.46 -8.43 -14.56
CA ILE A 68 3.17 -9.59 -15.12
C ILE A 68 3.06 -9.61 -16.65
N LYS A 69 1.84 -9.42 -17.19
CA LYS A 69 1.59 -9.43 -18.63
C LYS A 69 2.41 -8.36 -19.35
N GLU A 70 2.37 -7.12 -18.87
CA GLU A 70 3.11 -6.02 -19.49
C GLU A 70 4.63 -6.17 -19.28
N LEU A 71 5.09 -6.67 -18.12
CA LEU A 71 6.51 -6.97 -17.90
C LEU A 71 7.02 -8.02 -18.90
N LYS A 72 6.28 -9.11 -19.10
CA LYS A 72 6.66 -10.14 -20.10
C LYS A 72 6.79 -9.55 -21.49
N LYS A 73 5.84 -8.69 -21.89
CA LYS A 73 5.88 -7.99 -23.18
C LYS A 73 7.12 -7.11 -23.33
N GLU A 74 7.46 -6.34 -22.30
CA GLU A 74 8.67 -5.52 -22.30
C GLU A 74 9.95 -6.37 -22.29
N PHE A 75 9.99 -7.48 -21.57
CA PHE A 75 11.15 -8.39 -21.57
C PHE A 75 11.36 -9.09 -22.91
N SER A 76 10.29 -9.53 -23.57
CA SER A 76 10.39 -10.12 -24.91
C SER A 76 10.94 -9.12 -25.94
N ARG A 77 10.69 -7.82 -25.78
CA ARG A 77 11.23 -6.77 -26.66
C ARG A 77 12.70 -6.47 -26.42
N ASN A 78 13.22 -6.82 -25.23
CA ASN A 78 14.55 -6.44 -24.79
C ASN A 78 15.49 -7.63 -24.55
N ASN A 79 15.17 -8.81 -25.11
CA ASN A 79 15.97 -10.04 -24.98
C ASN A 79 16.22 -10.46 -23.51
N VAL A 80 15.24 -10.24 -22.64
CA VAL A 80 15.25 -10.69 -21.25
C VAL A 80 14.38 -11.94 -21.13
N CYS A 81 14.93 -13.00 -20.55
CA CYS A 81 14.25 -14.25 -20.31
C CYS A 81 13.76 -14.36 -18.86
N VAL A 82 12.56 -14.92 -18.70
CA VAL A 82 11.94 -15.16 -17.40
C VAL A 82 12.25 -16.59 -16.94
N ALA A 83 13.09 -16.72 -15.93
CA ALA A 83 13.55 -17.99 -15.37
C ALA A 83 12.45 -18.75 -14.64
N PHE A 84 11.59 -18.01 -13.93
CA PHE A 84 10.41 -18.52 -13.26
C PHE A 84 9.36 -17.41 -13.14
N LEU A 85 8.10 -17.82 -13.07
CA LEU A 85 6.97 -16.96 -12.74
C LEU A 85 6.14 -17.65 -11.67
N GLU A 86 6.05 -17.04 -10.51
CA GLU A 86 5.26 -17.51 -9.38
C GLU A 86 4.18 -16.48 -9.05
N THR A 87 2.98 -16.95 -8.69
CA THR A 87 1.88 -16.08 -8.27
C THR A 87 1.57 -16.26 -6.79
N VAL A 88 1.35 -15.15 -6.10
CA VAL A 88 1.15 -15.10 -4.65
C VAL A 88 -0.21 -14.56 -4.28
N ARG A 89 -0.68 -14.95 -3.10
CA ARG A 89 -1.98 -14.59 -2.53
C ARG A 89 -1.87 -14.52 -1.02
N THR A 90 -2.68 -13.67 -0.40
CA THR A 90 -2.77 -13.55 1.07
C THR A 90 -3.23 -14.86 1.74
N ASP A 91 -4.06 -15.65 1.05
CA ASP A 91 -4.62 -16.93 1.52
C ASP A 91 -3.81 -18.16 1.04
N GLY A 92 -2.54 -17.95 0.68
CA GLY A 92 -1.68 -19.02 0.18
C GLY A 92 -1.44 -20.13 1.22
N SER A 93 -1.63 -21.39 0.82
CA SER A 93 -1.31 -22.54 1.68
C SER A 93 0.19 -22.62 1.96
N ARG A 94 0.56 -23.17 3.14
CA ARG A 94 1.96 -23.43 3.50
C ARG A 94 2.72 -24.20 2.42
N SER A 95 2.07 -25.18 1.78
CA SER A 95 2.65 -25.95 0.68
C SER A 95 2.99 -25.09 -0.54
N ARG A 96 2.14 -24.13 -0.90
CA ARG A 96 2.40 -23.18 -1.99
C ARG A 96 3.55 -22.24 -1.65
N ILE A 97 3.56 -21.70 -0.43
CA ILE A 97 4.65 -20.85 0.07
C ILE A 97 5.99 -21.58 -0.06
N LEU A 98 6.08 -22.81 0.46
CA LEU A 98 7.29 -23.63 0.38
C LEU A 98 7.70 -23.96 -1.05
N SER A 99 6.72 -24.21 -1.94
CA SER A 99 6.97 -24.46 -3.36
C SER A 99 7.58 -23.23 -4.04
N THR A 100 6.98 -22.05 -3.86
CA THR A 100 7.49 -20.79 -4.43
C THR A 100 8.88 -20.46 -3.89
N VAL A 101 9.14 -20.66 -2.59
CA VAL A 101 10.48 -20.49 -1.99
C VAL A 101 11.49 -21.45 -2.61
N ARG A 102 11.11 -22.71 -2.83
CA ARG A 102 11.94 -23.68 -3.53
C ARG A 102 12.29 -23.22 -4.94
N THR A 103 11.30 -22.78 -5.73
CA THR A 103 11.51 -22.23 -7.08
C THR A 103 12.52 -21.08 -7.07
N ILE A 104 12.40 -20.14 -6.12
CA ILE A 104 13.32 -18.99 -5.98
C ILE A 104 14.75 -19.45 -5.66
N LYS A 105 14.89 -20.43 -4.76
CA LYS A 105 16.19 -20.97 -4.32
C LYS A 105 16.90 -21.75 -5.43
N GLU A 106 16.18 -22.61 -6.12
CA GLU A 106 16.72 -23.48 -7.17
C GLU A 106 17.02 -22.71 -8.47
N SER A 107 16.39 -21.56 -8.67
CA SER A 107 16.66 -20.72 -9.83
C SER A 107 18.04 -20.08 -9.79
N THR A 108 18.74 -20.16 -10.93
CA THR A 108 20.00 -19.43 -11.19
C THR A 108 19.82 -17.92 -11.35
N ALA A 109 18.57 -17.43 -11.50
CA ALA A 109 18.30 -16.00 -11.57
C ALA A 109 18.63 -15.32 -10.24
N LYS A 110 19.50 -14.30 -10.30
CA LYS A 110 19.83 -13.45 -9.15
C LYS A 110 18.78 -12.37 -8.95
N VAL A 111 18.22 -11.84 -10.04
CA VAL A 111 17.23 -10.75 -10.00
C VAL A 111 15.84 -11.32 -9.92
N VAL A 112 15.06 -10.89 -8.93
CA VAL A 112 13.66 -11.28 -8.74
C VAL A 112 12.81 -10.02 -8.72
N ILE A 113 11.86 -9.96 -9.65
CA ILE A 113 10.97 -8.84 -9.84
C ILE A 113 9.66 -9.14 -9.13
N VAL A 114 9.30 -8.32 -8.16
CA VAL A 114 8.09 -8.48 -7.35
C VAL A 114 7.07 -7.43 -7.78
N TYR A 115 6.05 -7.89 -8.50
CA TYR A 115 4.91 -7.07 -8.92
C TYR A 115 3.67 -7.50 -8.16
N ALA A 116 3.60 -7.11 -6.89
CA ALA A 116 2.57 -7.58 -5.98
C ALA A 116 2.20 -6.53 -4.92
N PHE A 117 1.31 -6.86 -3.99
CA PHE A 117 1.09 -6.09 -2.76
C PHE A 117 1.83 -6.72 -1.57
N ALA A 118 2.18 -5.88 -0.60
CA ALA A 118 2.96 -6.28 0.58
C ALA A 118 2.40 -7.52 1.30
N LEU A 119 1.09 -7.53 1.59
CA LEU A 119 0.44 -8.60 2.36
C LEU A 119 0.49 -9.96 1.68
N GLU A 120 0.53 -10.01 0.35
CA GLU A 120 0.59 -11.27 -0.40
C GLU A 120 2.02 -11.85 -0.45
N VAL A 121 3.03 -10.99 -0.30
CA VAL A 121 4.45 -11.35 -0.45
C VAL A 121 5.12 -11.64 0.89
N ILE A 122 4.67 -11.02 1.98
CA ILE A 122 5.26 -11.19 3.32
C ILE A 122 5.46 -12.67 3.70
N PRO A 123 4.46 -13.56 3.55
CA PRO A 123 4.66 -14.97 3.93
C PRO A 123 5.80 -15.66 3.17
N ILE A 124 6.02 -15.28 1.91
CA ILE A 124 7.13 -15.79 1.09
C ILE A 124 8.46 -15.23 1.63
N MET A 125 8.51 -13.94 1.93
CA MET A 125 9.73 -13.29 2.43
C MET A 125 10.10 -13.83 3.81
N GLU A 126 9.14 -14.02 4.71
CA GLU A 126 9.37 -14.61 6.04
C GLU A 126 9.95 -16.01 5.93
N GLU A 127 9.42 -16.84 5.04
CA GLU A 127 9.95 -18.18 4.79
C GLU A 127 11.35 -18.15 4.15
N LEU A 128 11.65 -17.18 3.27
CA LEU A 128 12.99 -16.98 2.73
C LEU A 128 14.00 -16.60 3.83
N VAL A 129 13.62 -15.72 4.76
CA VAL A 129 14.42 -15.38 5.95
C VAL A 129 14.63 -16.60 6.82
N ALA A 130 13.56 -17.35 7.13
CA ALA A 130 13.62 -18.55 7.96
C ALA A 130 14.54 -19.62 7.37
N GLN A 131 14.63 -19.71 6.04
CA GLN A 131 15.53 -20.63 5.33
C GLN A 131 16.92 -20.03 5.04
N GLY A 132 17.25 -18.86 5.57
CA GLY A 132 18.56 -18.23 5.43
C GLY A 132 18.94 -17.86 3.99
N VAL A 133 17.96 -17.53 3.15
CA VAL A 133 18.22 -17.17 1.75
C VAL A 133 18.81 -15.78 1.66
N ILE A 134 19.91 -15.65 0.92
CA ILE A 134 20.62 -14.39 0.67
C ILE A 134 21.08 -14.31 -0.79
N GLY A 135 21.59 -13.15 -1.22
CA GLY A 135 22.24 -12.99 -2.53
C GLY A 135 21.31 -12.82 -3.73
N LYS A 136 20.01 -12.65 -3.50
CA LYS A 136 19.05 -12.20 -4.52
C LYS A 136 19.02 -10.67 -4.57
N ILE A 137 18.77 -10.13 -5.77
CA ILE A 137 18.53 -8.70 -6.01
C ILE A 137 17.04 -8.54 -6.23
N TRP A 138 16.39 -7.79 -5.35
CA TRP A 138 14.95 -7.58 -5.40
C TRP A 138 14.63 -6.29 -6.15
N ILE A 139 13.77 -6.39 -7.16
CA ILE A 139 13.20 -5.24 -7.85
C ILE A 139 11.70 -5.24 -7.56
N THR A 140 11.15 -4.19 -6.97
CA THR A 140 9.74 -4.17 -6.55
C THR A 140 8.91 -3.18 -7.35
N SER A 141 7.60 -3.44 -7.45
CA SER A 141 6.62 -2.44 -7.87
C SER A 141 6.26 -1.50 -6.71
N LEU A 142 5.46 -0.47 -7.01
CA LEU A 142 4.93 0.47 -6.01
C LEU A 142 4.16 -0.21 -4.87
N GLY A 143 3.62 -1.42 -5.08
CA GLY A 143 2.79 -2.12 -4.10
C GLY A 143 3.54 -2.66 -2.87
N LEU A 144 4.87 -2.74 -2.94
CA LEU A 144 5.73 -3.14 -1.81
C LEU A 144 6.57 -1.98 -1.29
N MET A 145 6.97 -1.06 -2.18
CA MET A 145 7.94 -0.01 -1.88
C MET A 145 7.43 0.94 -0.79
N GLY A 146 8.14 1.00 0.35
CA GLY A 146 7.80 1.85 1.47
C GLY A 146 6.82 1.26 2.48
N SER A 147 6.48 -0.04 2.37
CA SER A 147 5.67 -0.73 3.38
C SER A 147 6.51 -1.03 4.63
N PRO A 148 6.07 -0.63 5.84
CA PRO A 148 6.81 -0.87 7.09
C PRO A 148 6.93 -2.35 7.43
N LEU A 149 6.09 -3.21 6.82
CA LEU A 149 6.12 -4.66 7.03
C LEU A 149 7.47 -5.29 6.63
N PHE A 150 8.23 -4.64 5.75
CA PHE A 150 9.55 -5.09 5.29
C PHE A 150 10.72 -4.35 5.96
N PHE A 151 10.47 -3.45 6.92
CA PHE A 151 11.53 -2.68 7.60
C PHE A 151 12.06 -3.37 8.86
N ARG A 152 11.54 -4.55 9.19
CA ARG A 152 12.05 -5.37 10.30
C ARG A 152 13.50 -5.78 10.04
N GLN A 153 14.28 -5.84 11.12
CA GLN A 153 15.71 -6.08 11.07
C GLN A 153 16.09 -7.45 10.49
N ASP A 154 15.25 -8.47 10.71
CA ASP A 154 15.46 -9.82 10.19
C ASP A 154 15.38 -9.89 8.65
N PHE A 155 14.67 -8.95 8.00
CA PHE A 155 14.64 -8.86 6.54
C PHE A 155 15.87 -8.20 5.92
N TRP A 156 16.72 -7.52 6.70
CA TRP A 156 17.79 -6.70 6.13
C TRP A 156 18.76 -7.49 5.27
N ASN A 157 19.17 -8.68 5.71
CA ASN A 157 20.08 -9.53 4.93
C ASN A 157 19.45 -10.03 3.60
N LEU A 158 18.13 -10.27 3.61
CA LEU A 158 17.40 -10.72 2.43
C LEU A 158 17.15 -9.58 1.44
N LEU A 159 16.71 -8.42 1.94
CA LEU A 159 16.18 -7.29 1.17
C LEU A 159 17.19 -6.14 0.97
N ASN A 160 18.42 -6.27 1.46
CA ASN A 160 19.45 -5.24 1.25
C ASN A 160 19.64 -4.98 -0.24
N GLY A 161 19.69 -3.70 -0.62
CA GLY A 161 19.85 -3.29 -2.02
C GLY A 161 18.60 -3.46 -2.88
N THR A 162 17.41 -3.62 -2.29
CA THR A 162 16.13 -3.61 -3.03
C THR A 162 15.94 -2.29 -3.79
N ILE A 163 15.55 -2.37 -5.06
CA ILE A 163 15.31 -1.21 -5.92
C ILE A 163 13.86 -1.22 -6.40
N GLY A 164 13.24 -0.05 -6.53
CA GLY A 164 11.90 0.05 -7.11
C GLY A 164 11.48 1.51 -7.28
N PRO A 165 10.46 1.78 -8.09
CA PRO A 165 9.87 3.11 -8.16
C PRO A 165 9.26 3.45 -6.80
N GLY A 166 9.27 4.73 -6.45
CA GLY A 166 8.61 5.27 -5.27
C GLY A 166 7.67 6.40 -5.63
N ILE A 167 6.58 6.53 -4.89
CA ILE A 167 5.76 7.75 -4.90
C ILE A 167 6.56 8.82 -4.15
N HIS A 168 6.61 10.04 -4.69
CA HIS A 168 7.25 11.15 -4.01
C HIS A 168 6.52 11.44 -2.69
N ALA A 169 7.26 11.37 -1.58
CA ALA A 169 6.75 11.88 -0.31
C ALA A 169 6.63 13.40 -0.42
N LYS A 170 5.50 13.94 0.02
CA LYS A 170 5.25 15.37 0.12
C LYS A 170 4.81 15.69 1.53
N GLU A 171 5.25 16.85 2.02
CA GLU A 171 4.87 17.32 3.33
C GLU A 171 3.39 17.71 3.36
N ILE A 172 2.71 17.37 4.44
CA ILE A 172 1.40 17.92 4.79
C ILE A 172 1.63 18.74 6.06
N PRO A 173 1.55 20.09 5.99
CA PRO A 173 1.82 20.95 7.12
C PRO A 173 1.00 20.54 8.35
N LEU A 174 1.62 20.54 9.53
CA LEU A 174 1.03 20.15 10.82
C LEU A 174 0.56 18.70 10.94
N PHE A 175 0.51 17.91 9.86
CA PHE A 175 -0.01 16.55 9.89
C PHE A 175 0.83 15.62 10.77
N LYS A 176 2.15 15.78 10.74
CA LYS A 176 3.04 15.08 11.66
C LYS A 176 2.67 15.37 13.11
N LYS A 177 2.51 16.65 13.47
CA LYS A 177 2.10 17.04 14.83
C LYS A 177 0.77 16.40 15.21
N PHE A 178 -0.22 16.41 14.31
CA PHE A 178 -1.51 15.75 14.49
C PHE A 178 -1.35 14.23 14.72
N GLN A 179 -0.51 13.56 13.94
CA GLN A 179 -0.23 12.13 14.06
C GLN A 179 0.29 11.75 15.46
N TYR A 180 1.31 12.46 15.95
CA TYR A 180 1.92 12.21 17.26
C TYR A 180 1.06 12.67 18.45
N GLN A 181 0.00 13.45 18.21
CA GLN A 181 -0.97 13.84 19.23
C GLN A 181 -2.12 12.84 19.42
N ASN A 182 -2.24 11.82 18.57
CA ASN A 182 -3.24 10.78 18.75
C ASN A 182 -3.01 10.04 20.07
N HIS A 183 -4.07 9.86 20.86
CA HIS A 183 -3.98 9.28 22.19
C HIS A 183 -5.21 8.40 22.50
N PRO A 184 -5.04 7.21 23.10
CA PRO A 184 -6.14 6.27 23.35
C PRO A 184 -7.26 6.84 24.23
N PHE A 185 -6.96 7.83 25.08
CA PHE A 185 -7.95 8.48 25.94
C PHE A 185 -8.60 9.74 25.34
N ASN A 186 -7.90 10.44 24.44
CA ASN A 186 -8.43 11.69 23.85
C ASN A 186 -9.17 11.42 22.52
N SER A 187 -8.93 10.27 21.91
CA SER A 187 -9.50 9.86 20.62
C SER A 187 -10.42 8.66 20.78
N SER A 188 -11.23 8.64 21.83
CA SER A 188 -12.07 7.48 22.22
C SER A 188 -13.10 7.09 21.16
N GLU A 189 -13.55 8.02 20.31
CA GLU A 189 -14.43 7.75 19.17
C GLU A 189 -13.71 7.00 18.03
N ASN A 190 -12.37 7.09 17.96
CA ASN A 190 -11.59 6.43 16.94
C ASN A 190 -11.29 4.98 17.35
N ILE A 191 -12.09 4.06 16.79
CA ILE A 191 -12.02 2.61 17.04
C ILE A 191 -10.64 1.99 16.71
N PHE A 192 -9.79 2.67 15.94
CA PHE A 192 -8.49 2.14 15.52
C PHE A 192 -7.35 2.48 16.47
N ILE A 193 -7.49 3.49 17.36
CA ILE A 193 -6.37 3.96 18.19
C ILE A 193 -5.95 2.92 19.22
N LYS A 194 -6.88 2.31 19.95
CA LYS A 194 -6.53 1.28 20.95
C LYS A 194 -5.81 0.07 20.31
N PRO A 195 -6.32 -0.56 19.24
CA PRO A 195 -5.61 -1.63 18.55
C PRO A 195 -4.25 -1.22 17.98
N PHE A 196 -4.17 -0.01 17.41
CA PHE A 196 -2.90 0.56 16.94
C PHE A 196 -1.88 0.65 18.08
N TRP A 197 -2.30 1.16 19.24
CA TRP A 197 -1.46 1.31 20.44
C TRP A 197 -0.89 -0.04 20.91
N GLU A 198 -1.75 -1.06 21.03
CA GLU A 198 -1.34 -2.42 21.38
C GLU A 198 -0.30 -2.97 20.40
N GLN A 199 -0.49 -2.70 19.10
CA GLN A 199 0.40 -3.21 18.06
C GLN A 199 1.78 -2.54 18.07
N VAL A 200 1.85 -1.22 18.24
CA VAL A 200 3.13 -0.49 18.18
C VAL A 200 3.93 -0.57 19.48
N PHE A 201 3.27 -0.63 20.64
CA PHE A 201 3.92 -0.75 21.95
C PHE A 201 3.99 -2.19 22.47
N ARG A 202 3.41 -3.17 21.76
CA ARG A 202 3.39 -4.59 22.14
C ARG A 202 2.80 -4.83 23.55
N CYS A 203 1.72 -4.10 23.85
CA CYS A 203 1.00 -4.15 25.12
C CYS A 203 -0.46 -4.56 24.91
N LYS A 204 -1.21 -4.79 25.99
CA LYS A 204 -2.66 -5.09 25.94
C LYS A 204 -3.48 -4.24 26.90
N TRP A 205 -4.67 -3.79 26.47
CA TRP A 205 -5.61 -3.07 27.34
C TRP A 205 -6.38 -4.03 28.26
N ALA A 206 -6.50 -3.69 29.54
CA ALA A 206 -7.20 -4.54 30.53
C ALA A 206 -8.66 -4.85 30.16
N ASP A 207 -9.39 -3.90 29.56
CA ASP A 207 -10.78 -4.07 29.14
C ASP A 207 -10.97 -5.09 27.99
N LEU A 208 -9.91 -5.39 27.22
CA LEU A 208 -9.91 -6.39 26.15
C LEU A 208 -9.48 -7.78 26.64
N LEU A 209 -8.83 -7.86 27.81
CA LEU A 209 -8.41 -9.11 28.43
C LEU A 209 -9.59 -9.89 29.05
N THR A 210 -10.72 -9.22 29.33
CA THR A 210 -11.93 -9.87 29.86
C THR A 210 -12.70 -10.70 28.82
N GLN A 211 -12.42 -10.56 27.51
CA GLN A 211 -13.00 -11.42 26.47
C GLN A 211 -12.07 -12.54 25.97
N ALA A 212 -10.76 -12.45 26.23
CA ALA A 212 -9.74 -13.37 25.71
C ALA A 212 -9.23 -14.39 26.75
N ASN A 213 -9.79 -14.39 27.97
CA ASN A 213 -9.44 -15.37 28.99
C ASN A 213 -10.20 -16.68 28.75
N GLU A 214 -9.64 -17.53 27.88
CA GLU A 214 -9.60 -18.98 28.12
C GLU A 214 -8.59 -19.78 27.26
N MET A 215 -7.94 -19.21 26.22
CA MET A 215 -7.22 -20.08 25.26
C MET A 215 -5.69 -19.88 25.09
N TYR A 216 -5.06 -18.82 25.61
CA TYR A 216 -3.61 -18.59 25.41
C TYR A 216 -2.91 -18.10 26.67
N ARG A 217 -2.60 -19.03 27.59
CA ARG A 217 -1.85 -18.76 28.83
C ARG A 217 -0.34 -19.00 28.74
N ASN A 218 0.21 -19.22 27.53
CA ASN A 218 1.59 -19.67 27.34
C ASN A 218 2.42 -18.75 26.44
N ASP A 219 2.34 -17.43 26.61
CA ASP A 219 3.40 -16.54 26.16
C ASP A 219 3.69 -15.51 27.26
N SER A 220 4.97 -15.23 27.46
CA SER A 220 5.54 -14.30 28.46
C SER A 220 4.66 -13.09 28.77
N GLU A 221 4.57 -12.68 30.05
CA GLU A 221 3.86 -11.49 30.55
C GLU A 221 3.77 -10.34 29.52
N ILE A 222 2.68 -10.30 28.76
CA ILE A 222 2.43 -9.17 27.87
C ILE A 222 2.10 -7.98 28.76
N ALA A 223 2.93 -6.94 28.71
CA ALA A 223 2.76 -5.74 29.52
C ALA A 223 1.38 -5.10 29.26
N ALA A 224 0.75 -4.61 30.32
CA ALA A 224 -0.48 -3.84 30.19
C ALA A 224 -0.19 -2.48 29.54
N CYS A 225 -1.04 -2.04 28.61
CA CYS A 225 -0.97 -0.69 28.07
C CYS A 225 -1.38 0.31 29.16
N THR A 226 -0.56 1.33 29.38
CA THR A 226 -0.78 2.38 30.39
C THR A 226 -1.41 3.64 29.79
N GLY A 227 -1.20 3.86 28.49
CA GLY A 227 -1.48 5.13 27.84
C GLY A 227 -0.50 6.23 28.23
N GLN A 228 0.64 5.89 28.83
CA GLN A 228 1.76 6.82 29.08
C GLN A 228 2.89 6.64 28.07
N GLU A 229 2.78 5.64 27.18
CA GLU A 229 3.73 5.41 26.12
C GLU A 229 3.74 6.59 25.12
N GLN A 230 4.90 6.89 24.55
CA GLN A 230 5.05 8.08 23.69
C GLN A 230 5.37 7.68 22.26
N LEU A 231 4.55 8.14 21.30
CA LEU A 231 4.68 7.79 19.90
C LEU A 231 6.00 8.29 19.28
N ASP A 232 6.51 9.43 19.74
CA ASP A 232 7.76 10.06 19.29
C ASP A 232 9.01 9.28 19.71
N MET A 233 8.90 8.40 20.70
CA MET A 233 9.96 7.48 21.11
C MET A 233 10.02 6.19 20.26
N LEU A 234 9.03 5.95 19.39
CA LEU A 234 9.04 4.78 18.51
C LEU A 234 10.10 4.93 17.41
N PRO A 235 10.81 3.84 17.04
CA PRO A 235 11.71 3.87 15.90
C PRO A 235 10.94 4.12 14.61
N THR A 236 11.56 4.80 13.65
CA THR A 236 10.96 5.08 12.32
C THR A 236 10.60 3.80 11.55
N SER A 237 11.26 2.68 11.82
CA SER A 237 10.89 1.38 11.25
C SER A 237 9.51 0.88 11.72
N VAL A 238 9.02 1.36 12.87
CA VAL A 238 7.71 1.03 13.44
C VAL A 238 6.69 2.13 13.15
N TYR A 239 7.06 3.40 13.34
CA TYR A 239 6.17 4.54 13.12
C TYR A 239 6.92 5.73 12.51
N ASP A 240 6.85 5.86 11.18
CA ASP A 240 7.46 6.96 10.43
C ASP A 240 6.43 8.05 10.08
N GLY A 241 6.38 9.12 10.87
CA GLY A 241 5.54 10.28 10.59
C GLY A 241 5.99 11.14 9.40
N ASN A 242 7.14 10.87 8.78
CA ASN A 242 7.60 11.57 7.58
C ASN A 242 7.27 10.81 6.28
N ASN A 243 6.94 9.52 6.34
CA ASN A 243 6.56 8.72 5.18
C ASN A 243 5.11 9.00 4.75
N LEU A 244 4.89 10.16 4.13
CA LEU A 244 3.57 10.64 3.74
C LEU A 244 3.20 10.30 2.28
N ARG A 245 3.77 9.24 1.68
CA ARG A 245 3.56 8.92 0.26
C ARG A 245 2.09 8.67 -0.08
N PHE A 246 1.49 7.65 0.52
CA PHE A 246 0.06 7.36 0.36
C PHE A 246 -0.81 8.28 1.21
N SER A 247 -0.30 8.79 2.34
CA SER A 247 -1.02 9.79 3.13
C SER A 247 -1.32 11.05 2.31
N TYR A 248 -0.39 11.47 1.45
CA TYR A 248 -0.57 12.63 0.58
C TYR A 248 -1.59 12.38 -0.54
N THR A 249 -1.64 11.17 -1.11
CA THR A 249 -2.69 10.83 -2.08
C THR A 249 -4.06 10.79 -1.42
N THR A 250 -4.16 10.30 -0.19
CA THR A 250 -5.40 10.35 0.62
C THR A 250 -5.81 11.79 0.94
N TYR A 251 -4.86 12.62 1.38
CA TYR A 251 -5.08 14.05 1.61
C TYR A 251 -5.64 14.73 0.36
N ASN A 252 -5.03 14.52 -0.80
CA ASN A 252 -5.52 15.05 -2.05
C ASN A 252 -6.92 14.54 -2.41
N ALA A 253 -7.26 13.29 -2.09
CA ALA A 253 -8.58 12.74 -2.42
C ALA A 253 -9.68 13.49 -1.67
N VAL A 254 -9.46 13.76 -0.37
CA VAL A 254 -10.35 14.58 0.46
C VAL A 254 -10.42 16.02 -0.07
N TYR A 255 -9.28 16.62 -0.43
CA TYR A 255 -9.23 17.98 -0.96
C TYR A 255 -9.95 18.12 -2.29
N VAL A 256 -9.76 17.18 -3.23
CA VAL A 256 -10.46 17.19 -4.52
C VAL A 256 -11.98 17.13 -4.31
N PHE A 257 -12.45 16.28 -3.39
CA PHE A 257 -13.86 16.22 -3.03
C PHE A 257 -14.36 17.54 -2.43
N ALA A 258 -13.61 18.12 -1.48
CA ALA A 258 -13.96 19.38 -0.85
C ALA A 258 -14.04 20.54 -1.86
N HIS A 259 -13.07 20.63 -2.79
CA HIS A 259 -13.08 21.62 -3.86
C HIS A 259 -14.26 21.42 -4.82
N ALA A 260 -14.62 20.19 -5.17
CA ALA A 260 -15.78 19.92 -6.01
C ALA A 260 -17.08 20.37 -5.34
N ILE A 261 -17.26 20.10 -4.03
CA ILE A 261 -18.39 20.62 -3.26
C ILE A 261 -18.36 22.16 -3.23
N HIS A 262 -17.22 22.77 -2.92
CA HIS A 262 -17.09 24.22 -2.86
C HIS A 262 -17.53 24.90 -4.18
N ASN A 263 -17.13 24.33 -5.31
CA ASN A 263 -17.55 24.81 -6.64
C ASN A 263 -19.05 24.63 -6.87
N LEU A 264 -19.65 23.51 -6.46
CA LEU A 264 -21.09 23.27 -6.58
C LEU A 264 -21.93 24.24 -5.76
N LEU A 265 -21.43 24.65 -4.60
CA LEU A 265 -22.15 25.57 -3.73
C LEU A 265 -22.13 27.02 -4.25
N HIS A 266 -21.49 27.30 -5.41
CA HIS A 266 -21.39 28.62 -6.02
C HIS A 266 -21.00 29.70 -5.00
N CYS A 267 -20.05 29.38 -4.12
CA CYS A 267 -19.69 30.24 -3.01
C CYS A 267 -19.15 31.58 -3.51
N ASP A 268 -19.80 32.68 -3.11
CA ASP A 268 -19.34 34.03 -3.41
C ASP A 268 -18.19 34.41 -2.47
N SER A 269 -16.98 34.52 -3.04
CA SER A 269 -15.75 34.89 -2.33
C SER A 269 -15.83 36.25 -1.61
N THR A 270 -16.79 37.12 -1.96
CA THR A 270 -16.93 38.46 -1.37
C THR A 270 -17.80 38.49 -0.12
N ASN A 271 -18.73 37.54 0.03
CA ASN A 271 -19.73 37.53 1.11
C ASN A 271 -19.72 36.26 1.97
N ASN A 272 -18.86 35.27 1.68
CA ASN A 272 -18.83 33.95 2.32
C ASN A 272 -20.22 33.27 2.36
N LYS A 273 -21.07 33.55 1.38
CA LYS A 273 -22.39 32.92 1.23
C LYS A 273 -22.32 31.87 0.15
N CYS A 274 -22.76 30.67 0.50
CA CYS A 274 -22.83 29.50 -0.35
C CYS A 274 -24.29 29.05 -0.45
N SER A 275 -24.67 28.45 -1.57
CA SER A 275 -25.93 27.70 -1.68
C SER A 275 -26.00 26.62 -0.60
N GLY A 276 -27.20 26.22 -0.18
CA GLY A 276 -27.37 25.22 0.89
C GLY A 276 -26.91 23.82 0.48
N LEU A 277 -26.27 23.10 1.40
CA LEU A 277 -25.89 21.69 1.21
C LEU A 277 -27.10 20.76 0.98
N GLN A 278 -28.30 21.19 1.37
CA GLN A 278 -29.52 20.36 1.27
C GLN A 278 -29.91 20.04 -0.18
N ASP A 279 -29.49 20.85 -1.15
CA ASP A 279 -29.84 20.68 -2.56
C ASP A 279 -28.78 19.89 -3.36
N LEU A 280 -27.63 19.57 -2.73
CA LEU A 280 -26.50 18.96 -3.41
C LEU A 280 -26.71 17.46 -3.59
N GLN A 281 -26.67 17.03 -4.84
CA GLN A 281 -26.76 15.62 -5.21
C GLN A 281 -25.37 15.05 -5.48
N LEU A 282 -25.06 13.87 -4.94
CA LEU A 282 -23.72 13.24 -5.05
C LEU A 282 -23.25 13.02 -6.50
N TRP A 283 -24.18 12.91 -7.46
CA TRP A 283 -23.84 12.80 -8.87
C TRP A 283 -23.38 14.11 -9.51
N GLN A 284 -23.71 15.28 -8.94
CA GLN A 284 -23.23 16.57 -9.44
C GLN A 284 -21.73 16.76 -9.16
N VAL A 285 -21.23 16.16 -8.06
CA VAL A 285 -19.80 16.15 -7.70
C VAL A 285 -18.98 15.47 -8.81
N ARG A 286 -19.57 14.46 -9.45
CA ARG A 286 -19.00 13.80 -10.62
C ARG A 286 -18.85 14.78 -11.79
N GLU A 287 -19.89 15.54 -12.13
CA GLU A 287 -19.86 16.42 -13.30
C GLU A 287 -18.75 17.47 -13.22
N ILE A 288 -18.52 18.05 -12.02
CA ILE A 288 -17.42 19.00 -11.80
C ILE A 288 -16.04 18.34 -11.84
N MET A 289 -15.90 17.10 -11.37
CA MET A 289 -14.60 16.41 -11.41
C MET A 289 -14.16 15.97 -12.81
N PHE A 290 -15.07 15.99 -13.78
CA PHE A 290 -14.80 15.62 -15.18
C PHE A 290 -14.87 16.80 -16.17
N SER A 291 -15.20 18.01 -15.70
CA SER A 291 -15.19 19.27 -16.48
C SER A 291 -13.82 19.94 -16.46
#